data_AF-A0A2K3KW88-F1
#
_entry.id   AF-A0A2K3KW88-F1
#
_cell.length_a   1.000
_cell.length_b   1.000
_cell.length_c   1.000
_cell.angle_alpha   90.00
_cell.angle_beta   90.00
_cell.angle_gamma   90.00
#
_symmetry.space_group_name_H-M   'P 1'
#
loop_
_entity.id
_entity.type
_entity.pdbx_description
1 polymer ?
#
loop_
_entity_poly.entity_id
_entity_poly.type
_entity_poly.pdbx_seq_one_letter_code
_entity_poly.pdbx_strand_id
1 'polypeptide(L)' 'MWRMYLGMKLAWSQGFHHLKVESNSKSLVDMIVGKVKINGNPPTLVRRIQELLKLNWQ' A
#
# COMPACT_ATOMS: atom_id res chain seq x y z
N MET A 1 -2.05 -8.61 -2.16
CA MET A 1 -2.60 -7.44 -1.43
C MET A 1 -2.68 -7.65 0.07
N TRP A 2 -3.37 -8.67 0.57
CA TRP A 2 -3.48 -8.91 2.03
C TRP A 2 -2.11 -9.06 2.73
N ARG A 3 -1.20 -9.87 2.15
CA ARG A 3 0.18 -10.03 2.67
C ARG A 3 0.97 -8.72 2.68
N MET A 4 0.81 -7.89 1.66
CA MET A 4 1.45 -6.56 1.57
C MET A 4 0.92 -5.64 2.68
N TYR A 5 -0.39 -5.55 2.85
CA TYR A 5 -0.99 -4.77 3.93
C TYR A 5 -0.50 -5.22 5.32
N LEU A 6 -0.53 -6.53 5.61
CA LEU A 6 -0.06 -7.05 6.89
C LEU A 6 1.44 -6.84 7.10
N GLY A 7 2.27 -7.10 6.09
CA GLY A 7 3.71 -6.90 6.16
C GLY A 7 4.08 -5.44 6.41
N MET A 8 3.44 -4.50 5.70
CA MET A 8 3.65 -3.06 5.92
C MET A 8 3.18 -2.62 7.31
N LYS A 9 2.01 -3.08 7.75
CA LYS A 9 1.48 -2.77 9.08
C LYS A 9 2.39 -3.28 10.19
N LEU A 10 2.92 -4.50 10.04
CA LEU A 10 3.85 -5.10 10.99
C LEU A 10 5.18 -4.33 11.02
N ALA A 11 5.76 -4.04 9.87
CA ALA A 11 7.01 -3.27 9.77
C ALA A 11 6.89 -1.89 10.43
N TRP A 12 5.80 -1.17 10.14
CA TRP A 12 5.50 0.10 10.81
C TRP A 12 5.38 -0.06 12.33
N SER A 13 4.63 -1.06 12.81
CA SER A 13 4.47 -1.30 14.25
C SER A 13 5.76 -1.67 14.98
N GLN A 14 6.78 -2.14 14.24
CA GLN A 14 8.09 -2.48 14.76
C GLN A 14 9.12 -1.35 14.60
N GLY A 15 8.70 -0.16 14.11
CA GLY A 15 9.57 1.00 13.96
C GLY A 15 10.46 0.96 12.71
N PHE A 16 10.13 0.14 11.70
CA PHE A 16 10.81 0.19 10.42
C PHE A 16 10.25 1.32 9.56
N HIS A 17 11.11 2.29 9.22
CA HIS A 17 10.75 3.42 8.35
C HIS A 17 11.14 3.20 6.88
N HIS A 18 12.08 2.29 6.62
CA HIS A 18 12.53 1.95 5.26
C HIS A 18 12.06 0.56 4.86
N LEU A 19 11.08 0.48 3.95
CA LEU A 19 10.52 -0.78 3.48
C LEU A 19 10.38 -0.81 1.95
N LYS A 20 10.90 -1.87 1.31
CA LYS A 20 10.64 -2.19 -0.09
C LYS A 20 9.60 -3.30 -0.18
N VAL A 21 8.48 -3.03 -0.86
CA VAL A 21 7.46 -4.05 -1.11
C VAL A 21 7.25 -4.20 -2.61
N GLU A 22 7.28 -5.45 -3.08
CA GLU A 22 7.20 -5.77 -4.51
C GLU A 22 5.87 -6.48 -4.83
N SER A 23 5.38 -6.27 -6.04
CA SER A 23 4.22 -6.98 -6.60
C SER A 23 4.45 -7.26 -8.08
N ASN A 24 4.04 -8.44 -8.51
CA ASN A 24 4.06 -8.85 -9.91
C ASN A 24 2.91 -8.25 -10.75
N SER A 25 1.99 -7.51 -10.13
CA SER A 25 0.83 -6.93 -10.81
C SER A 25 1.01 -5.42 -10.99
N LYS A 26 1.36 -5.02 -12.21
CA LYS A 26 1.51 -3.60 -12.58
C LYS A 26 0.23 -2.81 -12.33
N SER A 27 -0.93 -3.35 -12.70
CA SER A 27 -2.22 -2.68 -12.49
C SER A 27 -2.52 -2.42 -11.01
N LEU A 28 -2.17 -3.35 -10.10
CA LEU A 28 -2.31 -3.13 -8.66
C LEU A 28 -1.36 -2.06 -8.15
N VAL A 29 -0.10 -2.08 -8.60
CA VAL A 29 0.87 -1.02 -8.24
C VAL A 29 0.34 0.32 -8.69
N ASP A 30 -0.03 0.47 -9.97
CA ASP A 30 -0.54 1.72 -10.52
C ASP A 30 -1.79 2.21 -9.78
N MET A 31 -2.65 1.31 -9.30
CA MET A 31 -3.81 1.66 -8.48
C MET A 31 -3.42 2.18 -7.09
N ILE A 32 -2.47 1.53 -6.41
CA ILE A 32 -1.98 1.95 -5.08
C ILE A 32 -1.29 3.32 -5.18
N VAL A 33 -0.43 3.52 -6.18
CA VAL A 33 0.30 4.79 -6.36
C VAL A 33 -0.57 5.88 -7.00
N GLY A 34 -1.85 5.61 -7.27
CA GLY A 34 -2.81 6.60 -7.79
C GLY A 34 -2.62 6.99 -9.25
N LYS A 35 -1.91 6.17 -10.05
CA LYS A 35 -1.71 6.39 -11.49
C LYS A 35 -2.93 6.02 -12.33
N VAL A 36 -3.87 5.27 -11.78
CA VAL A 36 -5.13 4.88 -12.45
C VAL A 36 -6.30 5.53 -11.74
N LYS A 37 -7.16 6.22 -12.51
CA LYS A 37 -8.47 6.68 -12.02
C LYS A 37 -9.40 5.48 -11.93
N ILE A 38 -9.87 5.18 -10.73
CA ILE A 38 -10.91 4.18 -10.51
C ILE A 38 -12.25 4.91 -10.55
N ASN A 39 -13.14 4.48 -11.45
CA ASN A 39 -14.52 4.94 -11.43
C ASN A 39 -15.24 4.22 -10.29
N GLY A 40 -15.40 4.90 -9.16
CA GLY A 40 -15.98 4.35 -7.94
C GLY A 40 -14.96 4.22 -6.80
N ASN A 41 -15.37 3.62 -5.69
CA ASN A 41 -14.51 3.48 -4.53
C ASN A 41 -13.39 2.45 -4.79
N PRO A 42 -12.11 2.77 -4.48
CA PRO A 42 -11.04 1.80 -4.54
C PRO A 42 -11.37 0.59 -3.65
N PRO A 43 -10.92 -0.62 -4.02
CA PRO A 43 -11.03 -1.78 -3.15
C PRO A 43 -10.48 -1.47 -1.75
N THR A 44 -11.14 -1.94 -0.70
CA THR A 44 -10.82 -1.57 0.70
C THR A 44 -9.33 -1.77 1.04
N LEU A 45 -8.69 -2.82 0.52
CA LEU A 45 -7.27 -3.07 0.75
C LEU A 45 -6.35 -2.04 0.08
N VAL A 46 -6.71 -1.57 -1.12
CA VAL A 46 -5.97 -0.50 -1.81
C VAL A 46 -6.04 0.76 -0.96
N ARG A 47 -7.24 1.10 -0.47
CA ARG A 47 -7.43 2.28 0.40
C ARG A 47 -6.59 2.19 1.68
N ARG A 48 -6.61 1.03 2.36
CA ARG A 48 -5.80 0.80 3.58
C ARG A 48 -4.30 0.87 3.34
N ILE A 49 -3.83 0.37 2.19
CA ILE A 49 -2.40 0.47 1.83
C ILE A 49 -2.04 1.93 1.52
N GLN A 50 -2.90 2.68 0.84
CA GLN A 50 -2.70 4.11 0.63
C GLN A 50 -2.69 4.90 1.94
N GLU A 51 -3.55 4.55 2.90
CA GLU A 51 -3.52 5.11 4.26
C GLU A 51 -2.19 4.83 4.96
N LEU A 52 -1.65 3.59 4.86
CA LEU A 52 -0.32 3.25 5.38
C LEU A 52 0.78 4.07 4.70
N LEU A 53 0.75 4.25 3.37
CA LEU A 53 1.75 5.03 2.64
C LEU A 53 1.78 6.52 3.03
N LYS A 54 0.71 7.04 3.64
CA LYS A 54 0.64 8.43 4.15
C LYS A 54 1.27 8.61 5.55
N LEU A 55 1.69 7.52 6.20
CA LEU A 55 2.40 7.60 7.47
C LEU A 55 3.78 8.23 7.30
N ASN A 56 4.38 8.66 8.42
CA ASN A 56 5.71 9.28 8.40
C ASN A 56 6.83 8.22 8.28
N TRP A 57 7.07 7.74 7.06
CA TRP A 57 8.15 6.80 6.74
C TRP A 57 9.55 7.45 6.71
N GLN A 58 9.71 8.69 7.17
CA GLN A 58 11.02 9.34 7.33
C GLN A 58 11.76 8.85 8.56
#